data_AF-A0A1D1UQ97-F1
#
_entry.id   AF-A0A1D1UQ97-F1
#
_cell.length_a   1.000
_cell.length_b   1.000
_cell.length_c   1.000
_cell.angle_alpha   90.00
_cell.angle_beta   90.00
_cell.angle_gamma   90.00
#
_symmetry.space_group_name_H-M   'P 1'
#
loop_
_entity.id
_entity.type
_entity.pdbx_description
1 polymer ?
#
loop_
_entity_poly.entity_id
_entity_poly.type
_entity_poly.pdbx_seq_one_letter_code
_entity_poly.pdbx_strand_id
1 'polypeptide(L)'
;MLRYFVTFNYTTPVFLLDQSVNFFQQMGILIESTLKENDDLVPYRPSNYYQFSSSTIDRQAMAEMLRSTTEFSRVGVICANSDTVRKVMRKVDPIVVHFYETILLYAQVIKLMDAAGTDYLSGRKFTAAVANFSFVSPVTGVVAFIKNSDRLLDYTIRQYNAERHEHDVIMAFPATSQRVTFLGNILWFGAKSFPTNAPFCGFKNENPACKPQPHKEEEANDSVTSSFPPQSKEALSGQYVGTLVSLFVYPEPRHRASPIL
;
A
#
# COMPACT_ATOMS: atom_id res chain seq x y z
N MET A 1 13.46 -3.08 27.03
CA MET A 1 12.11 -3.14 26.42
C MET A 1 11.07 -2.41 27.29
N LEU A 2 10.85 -2.81 28.55
CA LEU A 2 9.91 -2.14 29.47
C LEU A 2 10.02 -0.61 29.56
N ARG A 3 11.25 -0.09 29.74
CA ARG A 3 11.49 1.36 29.76
C ARG A 3 11.04 2.07 28.49
N TYR A 4 11.09 1.43 27.32
CA TYR A 4 10.62 2.02 26.07
C TYR A 4 9.12 2.31 26.13
N PHE A 5 8.30 1.35 26.58
CA PHE A 5 6.86 1.56 26.69
C PHE A 5 6.50 2.66 27.69
N VAL A 6 7.21 2.72 28.82
CA VAL A 6 7.05 3.78 29.82
C VAL A 6 7.46 5.15 29.27
N THR A 7 8.61 5.26 28.59
CA THR A 7 9.11 6.52 28.03
C THR A 7 8.19 7.10 26.95
N PHE A 8 7.58 6.25 26.13
CA PHE A 8 6.69 6.68 25.04
C PHE A 8 5.20 6.64 25.41
N ASN A 9 4.88 6.42 26.68
CA ASN A 9 3.51 6.36 27.21
C ASN A 9 2.60 5.39 26.43
N TYR A 10 3.13 4.23 26.08
CA TYR A 10 2.34 3.16 25.46
C TYR A 10 1.65 2.35 26.54
N THR A 11 0.32 2.42 26.55
CA THR A 11 -0.51 1.95 27.66
C THR A 11 -1.11 0.56 27.48
N THR A 12 -1.04 -0.04 26.29
CA THR A 12 -1.63 -1.36 26.00
C THR A 12 -0.84 -2.13 24.93
N PRO A 13 0.46 -2.46 25.14
CA PRO A 13 1.18 -3.25 24.15
C PRO A 13 0.54 -4.64 23.98
N VAL A 14 0.53 -5.14 22.75
CA VAL A 14 0.09 -6.50 22.41
C VAL A 14 1.30 -7.33 22.02
N PHE A 15 1.46 -8.50 22.63
CA PHE A 15 2.54 -9.44 22.33
C PHE A 15 2.01 -10.59 21.49
N LEU A 16 2.57 -10.76 20.28
CA LEU A 16 2.29 -11.86 19.37
C LEU A 16 3.41 -12.89 19.50
N LEU A 17 3.12 -14.02 20.16
CA LEU A 17 4.10 -15.01 20.58
C LEU A 17 4.00 -16.29 19.74
N ASP A 18 5.03 -16.60 18.96
CA ASP A 18 5.07 -17.80 18.13
C ASP A 18 5.42 -19.05 18.94
N GLN A 19 4.52 -20.05 18.90
CA GLN A 19 4.64 -21.33 19.59
C GLN A 19 5.27 -22.43 18.72
N SER A 20 5.55 -22.17 17.44
CA SER A 20 6.05 -23.19 16.51
C SER A 20 7.51 -23.57 16.72
N VAL A 21 8.31 -22.70 17.36
CA VAL A 21 9.73 -22.91 17.61
C VAL A 21 10.01 -22.73 19.09
N ASN A 22 10.67 -23.72 19.70
CA ASN A 22 10.93 -23.79 21.14
C ASN A 22 11.60 -22.51 21.69
N PHE A 23 12.56 -21.93 20.95
CA PHE A 23 13.18 -20.67 21.36
C PHE A 23 12.17 -19.53 21.58
N PHE A 24 11.26 -19.30 20.62
CA PHE A 24 10.27 -18.22 20.71
C PHE A 24 9.16 -18.53 21.72
N GLN A 25 8.83 -19.81 21.91
CA GLN A 25 7.94 -20.26 22.97
C GLN A 25 8.53 -19.94 24.36
N GLN A 26 9.77 -20.34 24.64
CA GLN A 26 10.43 -20.07 25.92
C GLN A 26 10.60 -18.57 26.16
N MET A 27 10.98 -17.82 25.12
CA MET A 27 11.07 -16.37 25.19
C MET A 27 9.70 -15.73 25.47
N GLY A 28 8.63 -16.23 24.85
CA GLY A 28 7.27 -15.77 25.09
C GLY A 28 6.82 -16.00 26.53
N ILE A 29 7.07 -17.21 27.08
CA ILE A 29 6.80 -17.53 28.49
C ILE A 29 7.56 -16.59 29.42
N LEU A 30 8.86 -16.37 29.16
CA LEU A 30 9.69 -15.48 29.96
C LEU A 30 9.21 -14.02 29.90
N ILE A 31 8.84 -13.53 28.72
CA ILE A 31 8.30 -12.17 28.55
C ILE A 31 6.99 -12.04 29.33
N GLU A 32 6.08 -12.99 29.15
CA GLU A 32 4.78 -12.99 29.82
C GLU A 32 4.94 -13.04 31.35
N SER A 33 5.80 -13.91 31.88
CA SER A 33 6.05 -14.00 33.32
C SER A 33 6.70 -12.72 33.86
N THR A 34 7.74 -12.22 33.18
CA THR A 34 8.47 -11.01 33.61
C THR A 34 7.56 -9.79 33.61
N LEU A 35 6.71 -9.63 32.60
CA LEU A 35 5.80 -8.48 32.52
C LEU A 35 4.67 -8.58 33.56
N LYS A 36 4.11 -9.76 33.79
CA LYS A 36 3.11 -9.99 34.85
C LYS A 36 3.66 -9.77 36.26
N GLU A 37 4.92 -10.14 36.50
CA GLU A 37 5.59 -9.90 37.79
C GLU A 37 5.92 -8.43 38.04
N ASN A 38 6.10 -7.64 36.98
CA ASN A 38 6.45 -6.21 37.06
C ASN A 38 5.27 -5.29 36.71
N ASP A 39 4.03 -5.78 36.79
CA ASP A 39 2.81 -5.01 36.46
C ASP A 39 2.68 -3.75 37.33
N ASP A 40 3.23 -3.78 38.56
CA ASP A 40 3.29 -2.62 39.48
C ASP A 40 4.20 -1.47 38.99
N LEU A 41 5.16 -1.75 38.08
CA LEU A 41 6.09 -0.76 37.54
C LEU A 41 5.61 -0.12 36.22
N VAL A 42 4.51 -0.62 35.64
CA VAL A 42 3.91 -0.09 34.42
C VAL A 42 2.48 0.35 34.77
N PRO A 43 2.24 1.64 35.08
CA PRO A 43 0.97 2.12 35.63
C PRO A 43 -0.26 2.00 34.70
N TYR A 44 -0.15 1.30 33.58
CA TYR A 44 -1.12 1.34 32.49
C TYR A 44 -1.42 -0.07 31.98
N ARG A 45 -2.56 -0.62 32.45
CA ARG A 45 -3.36 -1.78 31.97
C ARG A 45 -2.62 -3.10 31.67
N PRO A 46 -3.30 -4.26 31.85
CA PRO A 46 -2.70 -5.55 31.52
C PRO A 46 -2.33 -5.61 30.04
N SER A 47 -1.09 -6.01 29.77
CA SER A 47 -0.62 -6.32 28.42
C SER A 47 -1.41 -7.52 27.87
N ASN A 48 -1.76 -7.47 26.58
CA ASN A 48 -2.45 -8.57 25.92
C ASN A 48 -1.45 -9.51 25.25
N TYR A 49 -1.67 -10.82 25.36
CA TYR A 49 -0.81 -11.84 24.80
C TYR A 49 -1.63 -12.70 23.83
N TYR A 50 -1.21 -12.77 22.58
CA TYR A 50 -1.75 -13.69 21.59
C TYR A 50 -0.69 -14.70 21.23
N GLN A 51 -1.01 -15.97 21.48
CA GLN A 51 -0.19 -17.09 21.07
C GLN A 51 -0.66 -17.55 19.69
N PHE A 52 0.28 -17.77 18.78
CA PHE A 52 -0.01 -18.31 17.46
C PHE A 52 1.06 -19.31 17.06
N SER A 53 0.77 -20.18 16.10
CA SER A 53 1.75 -21.12 15.57
C SER A 53 2.05 -20.78 14.12
N SER A 54 3.26 -20.34 13.82
CA SER A 54 3.63 -19.93 12.46
C SER A 54 3.69 -21.08 11.45
N SER A 55 3.75 -22.33 11.91
CA SER A 55 3.72 -23.52 11.07
C SER A 55 2.31 -23.86 10.55
N THR A 56 1.26 -23.43 11.25
CA THR A 56 -0.13 -23.80 10.94
C THR A 56 -1.04 -22.61 10.64
N ILE A 57 -0.63 -21.37 10.97
CA ILE A 57 -1.46 -20.19 10.77
C ILE A 57 -1.65 -19.88 9.27
N ASP A 58 -2.91 -19.76 8.85
CA ASP A 58 -3.25 -19.32 7.51
C ASP A 58 -3.11 -17.80 7.34
N ARG A 59 -2.97 -17.33 6.08
CA ARG A 59 -2.89 -15.91 5.74
C ARG A 59 -4.12 -15.12 6.18
N GLN A 60 -5.33 -15.69 6.11
CA GLN A 60 -6.53 -14.99 6.54
C GLN A 60 -6.56 -14.85 8.06
N ALA A 61 -6.29 -15.94 8.79
CA ALA A 61 -6.19 -15.94 10.24
C ALA A 61 -5.11 -14.96 10.75
N MET A 62 -3.97 -14.87 10.07
CA MET A 62 -2.92 -13.89 10.39
C MET A 62 -3.40 -12.45 10.16
N ALA A 63 -4.11 -12.17 9.07
CA ALA A 63 -4.64 -10.84 8.78
C ALA A 63 -5.71 -10.43 9.82
N GLU A 64 -6.58 -11.34 10.21
CA GLU A 64 -7.59 -11.11 11.25
C GLU A 64 -6.96 -10.86 12.63
N MET A 65 -5.94 -11.66 13.00
CA MET A 65 -5.18 -11.46 14.23
C MET A 65 -4.54 -10.07 14.26
N LEU A 66 -3.93 -9.63 13.15
CA LEU A 66 -3.32 -8.30 13.05
C LEU A 66 -4.39 -7.20 13.11
N ARG A 67 -5.54 -7.38 12.43
CA ARG A 67 -6.64 -6.42 12.48
C ARG A 67 -7.17 -6.26 13.90
N SER A 68 -7.44 -7.36 14.59
CA SER A 68 -7.87 -7.36 15.99
C SER A 68 -6.83 -6.70 16.88
N THR A 69 -5.54 -6.99 16.69
CA THR A 69 -4.44 -6.35 17.44
C THR A 69 -4.46 -4.83 17.27
N THR A 70 -4.69 -4.32 16.07
CA THR A 70 -4.73 -2.87 15.79
C THR A 70 -5.95 -2.16 16.38
N GLU A 71 -7.05 -2.88 16.66
CA GLU A 71 -8.22 -2.29 17.32
C GLU A 71 -7.93 -1.92 18.78
N PHE A 72 -7.13 -2.74 19.47
CA PHE A 72 -6.85 -2.57 20.91
C PHE A 72 -5.48 -1.93 21.21
N SER A 73 -4.55 -1.96 20.25
CA SER A 73 -3.20 -1.47 20.45
C SER A 73 -2.59 -0.83 19.22
N ARG A 74 -1.82 0.22 19.45
CA ARG A 74 -0.94 0.85 18.46
C ARG A 74 0.45 0.22 18.42
N VAL A 75 0.75 -0.66 19.37
CA VAL A 75 2.07 -1.27 19.55
C VAL A 75 1.94 -2.78 19.68
N GLY A 76 2.26 -3.46 18.58
CA GLY A 76 2.41 -4.91 18.55
C GLY A 76 3.89 -5.30 18.64
N VAL A 77 4.23 -6.19 19.57
CA VAL A 77 5.55 -6.83 19.67
C VAL A 77 5.42 -8.24 19.13
N ILE A 78 6.16 -8.57 18.06
CA ILE A 78 6.14 -9.90 17.47
C ILE A 78 7.39 -10.66 17.89
N CYS A 79 7.19 -11.81 18.52
CA CYS A 79 8.23 -12.74 18.94
C CYS A 79 8.12 -14.00 18.09
N ALA A 80 8.77 -13.99 16.92
CA ALA A 80 8.75 -15.09 15.96
C ALA A 80 10.05 -15.14 15.16
N ASN A 81 10.24 -16.19 14.36
CA ASN A 81 11.38 -16.27 13.44
C ASN A 81 11.32 -15.15 12.38
N SER A 82 12.49 -14.82 11.80
CA SER A 82 12.61 -13.74 10.82
C SER A 82 11.68 -13.91 9.62
N ASP A 83 11.45 -15.15 9.18
CA ASP A 83 10.54 -15.44 8.07
C ASP A 83 9.08 -15.16 8.40
N THR A 84 8.63 -15.45 9.63
CA THR A 84 7.27 -15.16 10.09
C THR A 84 7.08 -13.68 10.32
N VAL A 85 8.05 -13.01 10.96
CA VAL A 85 8.03 -11.55 11.09
C VAL A 85 7.91 -10.91 9.71
N ARG A 86 8.66 -11.40 8.71
CA ARG A 86 8.51 -10.94 7.33
C ARG A 86 7.11 -11.15 6.76
N LYS A 87 6.51 -12.33 6.95
CA LYS A 87 5.13 -12.61 6.48
C LYS A 87 4.13 -11.64 7.11
N VAL A 88 4.25 -11.38 8.41
CA VAL A 88 3.42 -10.43 9.15
C VAL A 88 3.63 -9.01 8.62
N MET A 89 4.88 -8.55 8.54
CA MET A 89 5.20 -7.19 8.10
C MET A 89 4.78 -6.92 6.65
N ARG A 90 4.69 -7.94 5.78
CA ARG A 90 4.12 -7.79 4.42
C ARG A 90 2.61 -7.50 4.41
N LYS A 91 1.93 -7.67 5.54
CA LYS A 91 0.51 -7.33 5.74
C LYS A 91 0.32 -6.02 6.50
N VAL A 92 1.41 -5.42 6.97
CA VAL A 92 1.40 -4.14 7.67
C VAL A 92 1.55 -3.01 6.64
N ASP A 93 1.07 -1.83 7.01
CA ASP A 93 1.20 -0.62 6.21
C ASP A 93 2.65 -0.39 5.70
N PRO A 94 2.84 -0.07 4.40
CA PRO A 94 4.16 0.13 3.82
C PRO A 94 4.98 1.22 4.52
N ILE A 95 4.34 2.23 5.11
CA ILE A 95 5.02 3.29 5.89
C ILE A 95 5.75 2.69 7.09
N VAL A 96 5.12 1.77 7.81
CA VAL A 96 5.73 1.11 8.98
C VAL A 96 6.95 0.28 8.54
N VAL A 97 6.83 -0.42 7.42
CA VAL A 97 7.94 -1.17 6.84
C VAL A 97 9.08 -0.22 6.45
N HIS A 98 8.77 0.92 5.85
CA HIS A 98 9.79 1.92 5.50
C HIS A 98 10.50 2.52 6.72
N PHE A 99 9.79 2.75 7.83
CA PHE A 99 10.42 3.18 9.07
C PHE A 99 11.40 2.15 9.63
N TYR A 100 11.01 0.87 9.65
CA TYR A 100 11.91 -0.22 10.03
C TYR A 100 13.17 -0.24 9.16
N GLU A 101 13.01 -0.03 7.86
CA GLU A 101 14.12 -0.01 6.90
C GLU A 101 15.03 1.20 7.05
N THR A 102 14.51 2.35 7.50
CA THR A 102 15.35 3.53 7.81
C THR A 102 16.36 3.21 8.93
N ILE A 103 15.97 2.41 9.92
CA ILE A 103 16.88 1.99 11.00
C ILE A 103 17.98 1.07 10.44
N LEU A 104 17.61 0.13 9.57
CA LEU A 104 18.56 -0.76 8.90
C LEU A 104 19.52 0.02 7.98
N LEU A 105 18.99 0.97 7.21
CA LEU A 105 19.78 1.89 6.39
C LEU A 105 20.81 2.63 7.26
N TYR A 106 20.35 3.21 8.36
CA TYR A 106 21.22 3.96 9.27
C TYR A 106 22.37 3.10 9.82
N ALA A 107 22.04 1.92 10.34
CA ALA A 107 23.04 1.00 10.87
C ALA A 107 24.06 0.55 9.80
N GLN A 108 23.58 0.27 8.59
CA GLN A 108 24.43 -0.20 7.51
C GLN A 108 25.33 0.92 6.96
N VAL A 109 24.82 2.15 6.85
CA VAL A 109 25.61 3.30 6.41
C VAL A 109 26.66 3.66 7.46
N ILE A 110 26.34 3.64 8.76
CA ILE A 110 27.35 3.81 9.81
C ILE A 110 28.45 2.78 9.69
N LYS A 111 28.08 1.49 9.53
CA LYS A 111 29.07 0.42 9.37
C LYS A 111 29.98 0.64 8.17
N LEU A 112 29.43 1.10 7.05
CA LEU A 112 30.20 1.46 5.85
C LEU A 112 31.14 2.64 6.11
N MET A 113 30.63 3.69 6.76
CA MET A 113 31.37 4.91 7.04
C MET A 113 32.50 4.69 8.04
N ASP A 114 32.25 3.89 9.07
CA ASP A 114 33.21 3.49 10.09
C ASP A 114 34.34 2.66 9.46
N ALA A 115 34.01 1.68 8.62
CA ALA A 115 34.99 0.90 7.87
C ALA A 115 35.84 1.77 6.91
N ALA A 116 35.28 2.86 6.39
CA ALA A 116 35.98 3.81 5.54
C ALA A 116 36.76 4.89 6.33
N GLY A 117 36.73 4.87 7.67
CA GLY A 117 37.35 5.91 8.51
C GLY A 117 36.71 7.29 8.35
N THR A 118 35.45 7.33 7.89
CA THR A 118 34.71 8.58 7.68
C THR A 118 33.83 8.92 8.86
N ASP A 119 33.78 10.21 9.18
CA ASP A 119 32.96 10.72 10.28
C ASP A 119 31.45 10.60 9.97
N TYR A 120 30.81 9.64 10.62
CA TYR A 120 29.37 9.37 10.54
C TYR A 120 28.52 10.32 11.39
N LEU A 121 29.12 11.14 12.26
CA LEU A 121 28.41 12.18 13.02
C LEU A 121 28.14 13.42 12.16
N SER A 122 28.88 13.58 11.07
CA SER A 122 28.62 14.64 10.10
C SER A 122 27.42 14.29 9.21
N GLY A 123 26.28 14.94 9.45
CA GLY A 123 25.06 14.75 8.64
C GLY A 123 25.28 14.94 7.13
N ARG A 124 26.15 15.87 6.72
CA ARG A 124 26.48 16.07 5.30
C ARG A 124 27.22 14.86 4.70
N LYS A 125 28.20 14.31 5.42
CA LYS A 125 28.93 13.11 4.97
C LYS A 125 28.03 11.89 4.99
N PHE A 126 27.18 11.78 6.01
CA PHE A 126 26.18 10.72 6.11
C PHE A 126 25.21 10.73 4.93
N THR A 127 24.59 11.86 4.61
CA THR A 127 23.66 11.97 3.48
C THR A 127 24.36 11.72 2.14
N ALA A 128 25.64 12.11 2.02
CA ALA A 128 26.45 11.79 0.84
C ALA A 128 26.77 10.29 0.73
N ALA A 129 26.93 9.58 1.86
CA ALA A 129 27.11 8.13 1.89
C ALA A 129 25.82 7.35 1.56
N VAL A 130 24.64 7.93 1.85
CA VAL A 130 23.34 7.38 1.47
C VAL A 130 23.08 7.52 -0.05
N ALA A 131 23.61 8.56 -0.67
CA ALA A 131 23.46 8.79 -2.11
C ALA A 131 24.03 7.60 -2.90
N ASN A 132 23.21 6.99 -3.75
CA ASN A 132 23.58 5.79 -4.52
C ASN A 132 23.92 4.55 -3.66
N PHE A 133 23.39 4.46 -2.44
CA PHE A 133 23.56 3.32 -1.55
C PHE A 133 22.49 2.23 -1.79
N SER A 134 22.82 0.97 -1.48
CA SER A 134 21.84 -0.11 -1.48
C SER A 134 22.14 -1.16 -0.41
N PHE A 135 21.09 -1.79 0.11
CA PHE A 135 21.18 -2.89 1.07
C PHE A 135 20.02 -3.88 0.90
N VAL A 136 20.14 -5.03 1.53
CA VAL A 136 19.09 -6.06 1.53
C VAL A 136 18.32 -6.00 2.83
N SER A 137 17.04 -5.62 2.74
CA SER A 137 16.07 -5.69 3.82
C SER A 137 15.53 -7.11 3.96
N PRO A 138 15.47 -7.67 5.19
CA PRO A 138 14.81 -8.95 5.44
C PRO A 138 13.33 -8.94 5.04
N VAL A 139 12.68 -7.78 5.05
CA VAL A 139 11.25 -7.65 4.78
C VAL A 139 11.01 -7.53 3.27
N THR A 140 11.56 -6.48 2.67
CA THR A 140 11.20 -6.08 1.30
C THR A 140 12.15 -6.62 0.24
N GLY A 141 13.35 -7.07 0.60
CA GLY A 141 14.40 -7.44 -0.36
C GLY A 141 15.33 -6.27 -0.63
N VAL A 142 15.69 -6.04 -1.90
CA VAL A 142 16.70 -5.03 -2.25
C VAL A 142 16.11 -3.63 -2.11
N VAL A 143 16.72 -2.82 -1.24
CA VAL A 143 16.42 -1.40 -1.08
C VAL A 143 17.59 -0.62 -1.67
N ALA A 144 17.32 0.23 -2.66
CA ALA A 144 18.33 1.02 -3.35
C ALA A 144 17.90 2.48 -3.45
N PHE A 145 18.88 3.37 -3.40
CA PHE A 145 18.70 4.81 -3.47
C PHE A 145 19.39 5.35 -4.72
N ILE A 146 18.80 6.38 -5.34
CA ILE A 146 19.44 7.09 -6.44
C ILE A 146 20.48 8.08 -5.93
N LYS A 147 21.18 8.74 -6.85
CA LYS A 147 22.18 9.77 -6.54
C LYS A 147 21.64 10.94 -5.71
N ASN A 148 20.34 11.22 -5.79
CA ASN A 148 19.68 12.27 -5.00
C ASN A 148 19.21 11.79 -3.61
N SER A 149 19.59 10.57 -3.21
CA SER A 149 19.17 9.92 -1.96
C SER A 149 17.67 9.61 -1.87
N ASP A 150 16.95 9.64 -2.99
CA ASP A 150 15.58 9.14 -3.06
C ASP A 150 15.57 7.62 -3.22
N ARG A 151 14.60 6.96 -2.59
CA ARG A 151 14.43 5.52 -2.72
C ARG A 151 13.87 5.17 -4.09
N LEU A 152 14.46 4.17 -4.74
CA LEU A 152 13.90 3.53 -5.92
C LEU A 152 12.74 2.61 -5.50
N LEU A 153 11.52 2.99 -5.87
CA LEU A 153 10.27 2.31 -5.55
C LEU A 153 9.65 1.68 -6.80
N ASP A 154 9.20 0.45 -6.67
CA ASP A 154 8.38 -0.20 -7.67
C ASP A 154 6.92 0.11 -7.36
N TYR A 155 6.12 0.44 -8.36
CA TYR A 155 4.69 0.69 -8.18
C TYR A 155 3.87 -0.37 -8.87
N THR A 156 2.75 -0.75 -8.28
CA THR A 156 1.72 -1.55 -8.94
C THR A 156 0.41 -0.80 -8.99
N ILE A 157 -0.31 -1.02 -10.07
CA ILE A 157 -1.67 -0.55 -10.24
C ILE A 157 -2.59 -1.75 -10.09
N ARG A 158 -3.54 -1.61 -9.18
CA ARG A 158 -4.53 -2.64 -8.89
C ARG A 158 -5.91 -2.20 -9.36
N GLN A 159 -6.67 -3.18 -9.83
CA GLN A 159 -8.04 -3.02 -10.27
C GLN A 159 -8.95 -3.95 -9.46
N TYR A 160 -10.12 -3.44 -9.09
CA TYR A 160 -11.13 -4.24 -8.40
C TYR A 160 -11.72 -5.30 -9.32
N ASN A 161 -11.70 -6.55 -8.86
CA ASN A 161 -12.33 -7.70 -9.51
C ASN A 161 -13.63 -8.03 -8.77
N ALA A 162 -14.77 -7.82 -9.44
CA ALA A 162 -16.09 -8.02 -8.85
C ALA A 162 -16.43 -9.49 -8.56
N GLU A 163 -15.86 -10.45 -9.31
CA GLU A 163 -16.13 -11.88 -9.10
C GLU A 163 -15.40 -12.42 -7.88
N ARG A 164 -14.18 -11.94 -7.64
CA ARG A 164 -13.34 -12.37 -6.51
C ARG A 164 -13.49 -11.47 -5.29
N HIS A 165 -14.16 -10.34 -5.42
CA HIS A 165 -14.25 -9.29 -4.41
C HIS A 165 -12.88 -8.79 -3.90
N GLU A 166 -11.85 -8.84 -4.74
CA GLU A 166 -10.46 -8.49 -4.41
C GLU A 166 -9.85 -7.53 -5.45
N HIS A 167 -8.71 -6.92 -5.10
CA HIS A 167 -7.96 -6.04 -6.01
C HIS A 167 -6.80 -6.80 -6.67
N ASP A 168 -6.95 -7.11 -7.95
CA ASP A 168 -5.94 -7.77 -8.77
C ASP A 168 -4.91 -6.76 -9.30
N VAL A 169 -3.64 -7.16 -9.35
CA VAL A 169 -2.57 -6.35 -9.95
C VAL A 169 -2.66 -6.46 -11.47
N ILE A 170 -2.85 -5.32 -12.16
CA ILE A 170 -2.99 -5.29 -13.62
C ILE A 170 -1.78 -4.66 -14.34
N MET A 171 -1.06 -3.77 -13.67
CA MET A 171 0.15 -3.16 -14.20
C MET A 171 1.21 -3.02 -13.11
N ALA A 172 2.47 -3.09 -13.53
CA ALA A 172 3.62 -2.78 -12.69
C ALA A 172 4.52 -1.76 -13.37
N PHE A 173 5.17 -0.94 -12.54
CA PHE A 173 6.13 0.09 -12.90
C PHE A 173 7.39 -0.18 -12.09
N PRO A 174 8.27 -1.07 -12.58
CA PRO A 174 9.55 -1.30 -11.93
C PRO A 174 10.42 -0.04 -11.97
N ALA A 175 11.06 0.30 -10.85
CA ALA A 175 11.89 1.49 -10.73
C ALA A 175 13.07 1.50 -11.72
N THR A 176 13.51 0.33 -12.15
CA THR A 176 14.68 0.15 -13.03
C THR A 176 14.35 0.19 -14.51
N SER A 177 13.11 -0.14 -14.92
CA SER A 177 12.78 -0.34 -16.32
C SER A 177 12.17 0.89 -17.00
N GLN A 178 11.77 1.93 -16.24
CA GLN A 178 11.05 3.12 -16.72
C GLN A 178 9.89 2.81 -17.69
N ARG A 179 9.40 1.58 -17.67
CA ARG A 179 8.40 1.05 -18.60
C ARG A 179 7.31 0.35 -17.81
N VAL A 180 6.09 0.52 -18.30
CA VAL A 180 4.93 -0.16 -17.75
C VAL A 180 4.91 -1.59 -18.26
N THR A 181 4.73 -2.54 -17.35
CA THR A 181 4.47 -3.94 -17.68
C THR A 181 3.02 -4.26 -17.37
N PHE A 182 2.26 -4.71 -18.36
CA PHE A 182 0.91 -5.22 -18.18
C PHE A 182 0.98 -6.66 -17.66
N LEU A 183 0.39 -6.90 -16.49
CA LEU A 183 0.39 -8.20 -15.82
C LEU A 183 -0.98 -8.89 -15.87
N GLY A 184 -2.03 -8.13 -16.20
CA GLY A 184 -3.40 -8.63 -16.29
C GLY A 184 -4.22 -7.87 -17.32
N ASN A 185 -5.47 -8.28 -17.49
CA ASN A 185 -6.42 -7.64 -18.38
C ASN A 185 -7.04 -6.41 -17.71
N ILE A 186 -7.27 -5.37 -18.51
CA ILE A 186 -7.99 -4.17 -18.05
C ILE A 186 -9.50 -4.44 -18.19
N LEU A 187 -10.20 -4.46 -17.07
CA LEU A 187 -11.64 -4.61 -17.00
C LEU A 187 -12.29 -3.25 -16.83
N TRP A 188 -12.67 -2.60 -17.93
CA TRP A 188 -13.45 -1.37 -17.86
C TRP A 188 -14.93 -1.67 -18.11
N PHE A 189 -15.85 -0.97 -17.46
CA PHE A 189 -17.29 -1.20 -17.66
C PHE A 189 -17.65 -1.04 -19.15
N GLY A 190 -18.05 -2.14 -19.78
CA GLY A 190 -18.43 -2.18 -21.21
C GLY A 190 -17.27 -2.12 -22.21
N ALA A 191 -16.00 -2.10 -21.77
CA ALA A 191 -14.84 -2.00 -22.66
C ALA A 191 -13.64 -2.82 -22.16
N LYS A 192 -12.87 -3.38 -23.09
CA LYS A 192 -11.60 -4.08 -22.80
C LYS A 192 -10.38 -3.14 -22.80
N SER A 193 -10.61 -1.83 -22.78
CA SER A 193 -9.58 -0.80 -22.87
C SER A 193 -9.90 0.36 -21.94
N PHE A 194 -8.89 1.16 -21.60
CA PHE A 194 -9.11 2.43 -20.92
C PHE A 194 -10.01 3.35 -21.75
N PRO A 195 -10.87 4.16 -21.10
CA PRO A 195 -11.59 5.21 -21.78
C PRO A 195 -10.60 6.23 -22.32
N THR A 196 -11.01 6.95 -23.36
CA THR A 196 -10.22 8.08 -23.86
C THR A 196 -10.17 9.19 -22.81
N ASN A 197 -9.03 9.86 -22.69
CA ASN A 197 -8.84 10.97 -21.75
C ASN A 197 -9.76 12.18 -22.03
N ALA A 198 -10.35 12.24 -23.22
CA ALA A 198 -11.35 13.24 -23.59
C ALA A 198 -12.55 12.53 -24.24
N PRO A 199 -13.78 13.04 -24.03
CA PRO A 199 -14.95 12.53 -24.73
C PRO A 199 -14.85 12.83 -26.23
N PHE A 200 -15.51 12.03 -27.06
CA PHE A 200 -15.47 12.18 -28.52
C PHE A 200 -15.86 13.59 -29.00
N CYS A 201 -16.83 14.23 -28.34
CA CYS A 201 -17.26 15.59 -28.69
C CYS A 201 -16.37 16.70 -28.11
N GLY A 202 -15.34 16.35 -27.34
CA GLY A 202 -14.57 17.29 -26.53
C GLY A 202 -15.35 17.77 -25.30
N PHE A 203 -14.64 18.29 -24.30
CA PHE A 203 -15.25 18.74 -23.05
C PHE A 203 -16.22 19.93 -23.23
N LYS A 204 -16.03 20.71 -24.30
CA LYS A 204 -16.84 21.90 -24.64
C LYS A 204 -17.66 21.74 -25.92
N ASN A 205 -17.87 20.50 -26.37
CA ASN A 205 -18.57 20.21 -27.63
C ASN A 205 -17.95 20.91 -28.86
N GLU A 206 -16.61 20.93 -28.91
CA GLU A 206 -15.84 21.61 -29.97
C GLU A 206 -15.77 20.79 -31.26
N ASN A 207 -16.02 19.48 -31.18
CA ASN A 207 -16.00 18.59 -32.33
C ASN A 207 -17.14 18.95 -33.31
N PRO A 208 -16.83 19.39 -34.55
CA PRO A 208 -17.85 19.74 -35.54
C PRO A 208 -18.80 18.59 -35.88
N ALA A 209 -18.35 17.33 -35.75
CA ALA A 209 -19.18 16.15 -35.98
C ALA A 209 -20.31 15.98 -34.95
N CYS A 210 -20.21 16.64 -33.79
CA CYS A 210 -21.22 16.63 -32.74
C CYS A 210 -22.13 17.86 -32.75
N LYS A 211 -21.89 18.83 -33.66
CA LYS A 211 -22.77 19.98 -33.81
C LYS A 211 -24.01 19.56 -34.59
N PRO A 212 -25.22 19.92 -34.15
CA PRO A 212 -26.42 19.66 -34.93
C PRO A 212 -26.25 20.33 -36.29
N GLN A 213 -26.47 19.58 -37.37
CA GLN A 213 -26.49 20.17 -38.71
C GLN A 213 -27.63 21.19 -38.77
N PRO A 214 -27.43 22.37 -39.35
CA PRO A 214 -28.53 23.28 -39.61
C PRO A 214 -29.52 22.54 -40.51
N HIS A 215 -30.75 22.35 -40.02
CA HIS A 215 -31.85 21.90 -40.85
C HIS A 215 -31.93 22.85 -42.05
N LYS A 216 -31.83 22.31 -43.26
CA LYS A 216 -32.24 23.07 -44.45
C LYS A 216 -33.73 23.28 -44.31
N GLU A 217 -34.14 24.51 -44.00
CA GLU A 217 -35.52 24.94 -44.16
C GLU A 217 -35.86 24.83 -45.65
N GLU A 218 -36.54 23.74 -46.00
CA GLU A 218 -37.23 23.62 -47.28
C GLU A 218 -38.49 24.48 -47.16
N GLU A 219 -38.52 25.62 -47.84
CA GLU A 219 -39.71 26.47 -47.98
C GLU A 219 -40.84 25.63 -48.60
N ALA A 220 -41.74 25.13 -47.77
CA ALA A 220 -43.04 24.64 -48.19
C ALA A 220 -44.11 25.46 -47.46
N ASN A 221 -44.66 26.43 -48.18
CA ASN A 221 -45.96 27.02 -47.87
C ASN A 221 -46.97 25.88 -47.73
N ASP A 222 -47.51 25.67 -46.54
CA ASP A 222 -48.95 25.52 -46.39
C ASP A 222 -49.38 25.62 -44.92
N SER A 223 -50.41 26.43 -44.74
CA SER A 223 -51.07 26.76 -43.49
C SER A 223 -51.85 25.58 -42.93
N VAL A 224 -51.40 25.00 -41.81
CA VAL A 224 -52.29 24.26 -40.89
C VAL A 224 -51.86 24.54 -39.44
N THR A 225 -52.73 25.24 -38.73
CA THR A 225 -52.71 25.45 -37.29
C THR A 225 -52.94 24.12 -36.56
N SER A 226 -51.98 23.70 -35.73
CA SER A 226 -52.16 22.65 -34.74
C SER A 226 -51.47 23.06 -33.44
N SER A 227 -52.30 23.38 -32.45
CA SER A 227 -51.90 23.68 -31.07
C SER A 227 -51.50 22.40 -30.34
N PHE A 228 -50.23 22.30 -29.95
CA PHE A 228 -49.77 21.39 -28.90
C PHE A 228 -49.06 22.20 -27.79
N PRO A 229 -49.21 21.82 -26.51
CA PRO A 229 -48.67 22.56 -25.37
C PRO A 229 -47.13 22.43 -25.28
N PRO A 230 -46.44 23.34 -24.57
CA PRO A 230 -44.98 23.41 -24.59
C PRO A 230 -44.40 22.22 -23.82
N GLN A 231 -43.72 21.32 -24.53
CA GLN A 231 -42.78 20.40 -23.87
C GLN A 231 -41.66 21.24 -23.26
N SER A 232 -41.60 21.21 -21.93
CA SER A 232 -40.50 21.71 -21.13
C SER A 232 -39.18 21.18 -21.68
N LYS A 233 -38.20 22.08 -21.76
CA LYS A 233 -36.80 21.79 -22.05
C LYS A 233 -36.24 20.77 -21.06
N GLU A 234 -36.40 19.49 -21.35
CA GLU A 234 -35.52 18.47 -20.78
C GLU A 234 -34.18 18.63 -21.48
N ALA A 235 -33.32 19.44 -20.84
CA ALA A 235 -31.90 19.37 -21.07
C ALA A 235 -31.50 17.89 -20.97
N LEU A 236 -30.89 17.38 -22.03
CA LEU A 236 -30.16 16.13 -22.06
C LEU A 236 -29.06 16.17 -20.99
N SER A 237 -29.45 15.92 -19.75
CA SER A 237 -28.58 15.47 -18.69
C SER A 237 -28.19 14.05 -19.06
N GLY A 238 -27.12 13.93 -19.84
CA GLY A 238 -26.41 12.67 -19.96
C GLY A 238 -26.02 12.25 -18.55
N GLN A 239 -26.75 11.29 -18.00
CA GLN A 239 -26.39 10.60 -16.78
C GLN A 239 -25.04 9.93 -17.01
N TYR A 240 -23.97 10.64 -16.67
CA TYR A 240 -22.72 10.00 -16.30
C TYR A 240 -23.04 9.21 -15.04
N VAL A 241 -23.36 7.93 -15.21
CA VAL A 241 -23.28 6.95 -14.14
C VAL A 241 -21.80 6.86 -13.81
N GLY A 242 -21.35 7.73 -12.89
CA GLY A 242 -20.01 7.72 -12.34
C GLY A 242 -19.84 6.46 -11.50
N THR A 243 -19.56 5.33 -12.16
CA THR A 243 -19.13 4.15 -11.43
C THR A 243 -17.68 4.39 -11.02
N LEU A 244 -17.48 4.48 -9.71
CA LEU A 244 -16.21 4.72 -9.06
C LEU A 244 -15.29 3.51 -9.32
N VAL A 245 -14.45 3.59 -10.35
CA VAL A 245 -13.36 2.63 -10.55
C VAL A 245 -12.21 3.08 -9.66
N SER A 246 -12.07 2.44 -8.51
CA SER A 246 -10.95 2.69 -7.61
C SER A 246 -9.69 2.04 -8.16
N LEU A 247 -8.83 2.85 -8.76
CA LEU A 247 -7.50 2.46 -9.19
C LEU A 247 -6.53 2.85 -8.07
N PHE A 248 -5.92 1.85 -7.43
CA PHE A 248 -4.98 2.11 -6.35
C PHE A 248 -3.55 1.88 -6.80
N VAL A 249 -2.69 2.85 -6.50
CA VAL A 249 -1.25 2.77 -6.73
C VAL A 249 -0.60 2.42 -5.39
N TYR A 250 0.06 1.27 -5.33
CA TYR A 250 0.77 0.84 -4.13
C TYR A 250 2.27 0.72 -4.40
N PRO A 251 3.14 1.25 -3.51
CA PRO A 251 4.55 0.93 -3.53
C PRO A 251 4.72 -0.55 -3.16
N GLU A 252 5.37 -1.32 -4.02
CA GLU A 252 5.66 -2.73 -3.81
C GLU A 252 7.11 -2.95 -3.36
N PRO A 253 7.34 -3.86 -2.41
CA PRO A 253 8.68 -4.28 -2.04
C PRO A 253 9.37 -5.07 -3.17
N ARG A 254 10.65 -4.76 -3.42
CA ARG A 254 11.48 -5.43 -4.45
C ARG A 254 11.81 -6.87 -4.08
N HIS A 255 10.90 -7.77 -4.39
CA HIS A 255 11.13 -9.20 -4.25
C HIS A 255 12.14 -9.68 -5.30
N ARG A 256 13.04 -10.58 -4.87
CA ARG A 256 13.80 -11.42 -5.80
C ARG A 256 12.81 -12.01 -6.79
N ALA A 257 13.06 -11.83 -8.08
CA ALA A 257 12.33 -12.46 -9.15
C ALA A 257 12.12 -13.94 -8.81
N SER A 258 10.86 -14.33 -8.58
CA SER A 258 10.50 -15.73 -8.80
C SER A 258 10.62 -15.96 -10.30
N PRO A 259 11.21 -17.09 -10.74
CA PRO A 259 11.18 -17.43 -12.14
C PRO A 259 9.71 -17.63 -12.51
N ILE A 260 9.25 -16.81 -13.44
CA ILE A 260 7.97 -17.04 -14.12
C ILE A 260 8.18 -18.27 -14.98
N LEU A 261 7.51 -19.36 -14.61
CA LEU A 261 7.10 -20.43 -15.52
C LEU A 261 5.77 -20.03 -16.13
#